data_AF-A0AAN6GGE0-F1
#
_entry.id   AF-A0AAN6GGE0-F1
#
_cell.length_a   1.000
_cell.length_b   1.000
_cell.length_c   1.000
_cell.angle_alpha   90.00
_cell.angle_beta   90.00
_cell.angle_gamma   90.00
#
_symmetry.space_group_name_H-M   'P 1'
#
loop_
_entity.id
_entity.type
_entity.pdbx_description
1 polymer ?
#
loop_
_entity_poly.entity_id
_entity_poly.type
_entity_poly.pdbx_seq_one_letter_code
_entity_poly.pdbx_strand_id
1 'polypeptide(L)'
;MRTAALASFLGAAALAHAHGSSSPHAMRRQSVRMAKRQEPQPGDTLYVNAPACDYYRCHVTYSTGDIIEVNWINAPANGNVQVSLMTEDSSTLVYNITTAPPTVPTNFCDSDDGLGVAVNGRTCGRVNFKLPSFVASGNYTFRVNSLPPAPYQDQYTDIVIVKKTSDNVQLQLTPLTGADGKTLQPTGAAYEGDANIASITTVPPAGATGAASGSAPAGTSTKGAPASSNANATTTTPATTAPAATNSTSSAPAASATKDAKSGAPMTLGAPLPIVPVAISAGSALVAAFLCLA
;
A
#
# COMPACT_ATOMS: atom_id res chain seq x y z
N MET A 1 -25.13 39.93 -47.94
CA MET A 1 -26.03 41.04 -47.58
C MET A 1 -26.62 40.76 -46.20
N ARG A 2 -26.49 41.74 -45.27
CA ARG A 2 -27.27 41.92 -44.02
C ARG A 2 -26.97 40.93 -42.88
N THR A 3 -26.78 41.29 -41.61
CA THR A 3 -26.64 42.56 -40.87
C THR A 3 -26.12 42.19 -39.46
N ALA A 4 -25.33 43.08 -38.86
CA ALA A 4 -24.79 42.99 -37.51
C ALA A 4 -25.86 43.21 -36.41
N ALA A 5 -25.56 42.79 -35.17
CA ALA A 5 -26.03 43.45 -33.95
C ALA A 5 -25.10 43.16 -32.76
N LEU A 6 -24.30 44.17 -32.40
CA LEU A 6 -23.67 44.38 -31.09
C LEU A 6 -24.75 44.70 -30.05
N ALA A 7 -24.59 44.25 -28.81
CA ALA A 7 -25.19 44.94 -27.66
C ALA A 7 -24.27 44.82 -26.43
N SER A 8 -23.61 45.94 -26.11
CA SER A 8 -22.92 46.19 -24.85
C SER A 8 -23.93 46.62 -23.79
N PHE A 9 -23.82 46.10 -22.58
CA PHE A 9 -24.43 46.73 -21.41
C PHE A 9 -23.38 46.89 -20.31
N LEU A 10 -22.89 48.14 -20.19
CA LEU A 10 -22.32 48.65 -18.95
C LEU A 10 -23.47 48.99 -18.01
N GLY A 11 -23.40 48.49 -16.77
CA GLY A 11 -24.26 48.90 -15.66
C GLY A 11 -23.39 49.27 -14.46
N ALA A 12 -23.24 50.57 -14.22
CA ALA A 12 -22.63 51.14 -13.03
C ALA A 12 -23.70 51.91 -12.23
N ALA A 13 -23.86 51.58 -10.96
CA ALA A 13 -24.45 52.41 -9.89
C ALA A 13 -24.15 51.67 -8.56
N ALA A 14 -23.26 52.14 -7.68
CA ALA A 14 -23.28 53.35 -6.85
C ALA A 14 -24.02 53.15 -5.50
N LEU A 15 -23.20 53.20 -4.44
CA LEU A 15 -23.36 53.93 -3.16
C LEU A 15 -24.36 53.46 -2.08
N ALA A 16 -23.73 52.98 -1.00
CA ALA A 16 -23.91 53.35 0.42
C ALA A 16 -25.26 53.10 1.12
N HIS A 17 -25.22 52.37 2.24
CA HIS A 17 -25.48 52.86 3.61
C HIS A 17 -25.52 51.69 4.61
N ALA A 18 -24.79 51.85 5.72
CA ALA A 18 -25.23 51.60 7.10
C ALA A 18 -24.10 51.02 7.98
N HIS A 19 -23.59 51.89 8.84
CA HIS A 19 -22.73 51.56 9.97
C HIS A 19 -23.54 50.75 11.00
N GLY A 20 -23.19 49.48 11.16
CA GLY A 20 -23.60 48.63 12.28
C GLY A 20 -22.36 48.21 13.05
N SER A 21 -22.09 48.89 14.14
CA SER A 21 -21.05 48.56 15.13
C SER A 21 -21.38 47.25 15.83
N SER A 22 -20.93 46.13 15.27
CA SER A 22 -20.84 44.84 15.95
C SER A 22 -19.40 44.60 16.39
N SER A 23 -19.24 44.39 17.69
CA SER A 23 -17.97 44.12 18.37
C SER A 23 -17.11 43.11 17.58
N PRO A 24 -15.83 43.42 17.32
CA PRO A 24 -14.89 42.40 16.91
C PRO A 24 -14.64 41.53 18.14
N HIS A 25 -15.45 40.49 18.32
CA HIS A 25 -14.93 39.30 18.95
C HIS A 25 -13.76 38.89 18.08
N ALA A 26 -12.56 39.27 18.53
CA ALA A 26 -11.31 38.71 18.08
C ALA A 26 -11.47 37.20 18.30
N MET A 27 -12.00 36.51 17.29
CA MET A 27 -11.78 35.09 17.09
C MET A 27 -10.28 35.00 16.95
N ARG A 28 -9.63 34.79 18.10
CA ARG A 28 -8.30 34.27 18.20
C ARG A 28 -8.36 33.03 17.32
N ARG A 29 -7.87 33.17 16.08
CA ARG A 29 -7.54 32.04 15.21
C ARG A 29 -6.52 31.27 16.02
N GLN A 30 -7.00 30.38 16.88
CA GLN A 30 -6.23 29.24 17.29
C GLN A 30 -5.96 28.56 15.96
N SER A 31 -4.75 28.82 15.44
CA SER A 31 -4.10 27.86 14.57
C SER A 31 -4.17 26.58 15.38
N VAL A 32 -5.20 25.77 15.11
CA VAL A 32 -5.21 24.37 15.48
C VAL A 32 -4.01 23.88 14.71
N ARG A 33 -2.85 23.84 15.38
CA ARG A 33 -1.68 23.14 14.91
C ARG A 33 -2.17 21.71 14.82
N MET A 34 -2.70 21.34 13.65
CA MET A 34 -3.05 19.98 13.37
C MET A 34 -1.77 19.22 13.63
N ALA A 35 -1.80 18.36 14.65
CA ALA A 35 -0.63 17.57 14.97
C ALA A 35 -0.29 16.79 13.69
N LYS A 36 0.94 16.99 13.20
CA LYS A 36 1.49 16.11 12.16
C LYS A 36 1.23 14.68 12.62
N ARG A 37 0.85 13.81 11.69
CA ARG A 37 0.72 12.37 11.97
C ARG A 37 1.94 11.94 12.77
N GLN A 38 1.71 11.20 13.85
CA GLN A 38 2.76 10.87 14.80
C GLN A 38 3.84 10.10 14.03
N GLU A 39 5.01 10.72 13.91
CA GLU A 39 6.11 10.16 13.14
C GLU A 39 6.53 8.83 13.77
N PRO A 40 6.88 7.81 12.96
CA PRO A 40 7.34 6.54 13.48
C PRO A 40 8.43 6.76 14.52
N GLN A 41 8.20 6.28 15.72
CA GLN A 41 9.22 6.30 16.76
C GLN A 41 10.35 5.34 16.35
N PRO A 42 11.60 5.64 16.73
CA PRO A 42 12.70 4.69 16.56
C PRO A 42 12.34 3.34 17.22
N GLY A 43 12.28 2.28 16.41
CA GLY A 43 11.84 0.95 16.84
C GLY A 43 10.45 0.54 16.35
N ASP A 44 9.68 1.45 15.75
CA ASP A 44 8.43 1.12 15.05
C ASP A 44 8.76 0.24 13.85
N THR A 45 8.06 -0.89 13.77
CA THR A 45 8.51 -2.02 12.95
C THR A 45 7.89 -2.09 11.57
N LEU A 46 6.79 -1.36 11.34
CA LEU A 46 6.14 -1.14 10.06
C LEU A 46 5.31 0.14 10.23
N TYR A 47 5.25 1.01 9.22
CA TYR A 47 4.41 2.22 9.23
C TYR A 47 3.87 2.50 7.83
N VAL A 48 2.63 2.94 7.70
CA VAL A 48 2.02 3.26 6.40
C VAL A 48 1.79 4.76 6.31
N ASN A 49 2.40 5.40 5.31
CA ASN A 49 2.33 6.85 5.09
C ASN A 49 1.55 7.24 3.82
N ALA A 50 1.14 6.29 2.98
CA ALA A 50 0.25 6.56 1.86
C ALA A 50 -0.80 5.44 1.67
N PRO A 51 -2.05 5.78 1.29
CA PRO A 51 -2.60 7.13 1.22
C PRO A 51 -2.78 7.77 2.61
N ALA A 52 -2.35 9.01 2.75
CA ALA A 52 -2.57 9.86 3.91
C ALA A 52 -2.56 11.32 3.42
N CYS A 53 -2.95 12.26 4.28
CA CYS A 53 -2.85 13.69 3.97
C CYS A 53 -2.04 14.45 5.03
N ASP A 54 -1.18 13.75 5.79
CA ASP A 54 -0.31 14.27 6.84
C ASP A 54 -1.01 14.88 8.08
N TYR A 55 -2.34 14.76 8.16
CA TYR A 55 -3.16 15.26 9.27
C TYR A 55 -4.00 14.16 9.92
N TYR A 56 -4.22 14.27 11.24
CA TYR A 56 -5.03 13.32 12.00
C TYR A 56 -6.46 13.21 11.45
N ARG A 57 -6.86 11.97 11.09
CA ARG A 57 -8.21 11.59 10.61
C ARG A 57 -8.67 12.33 9.35
N CYS A 58 -7.79 12.44 8.36
CA CYS A 58 -8.27 12.91 7.08
C CYS A 58 -8.88 11.82 6.22
N HIS A 59 -9.55 12.28 5.18
CA HIS A 59 -10.29 11.45 4.25
C HIS A 59 -9.69 11.63 2.86
N VAL A 60 -9.24 10.56 2.23
CA VAL A 60 -8.78 10.55 0.84
C VAL A 60 -9.87 9.94 -0.03
N THR A 61 -10.33 10.63 -1.06
CA THR A 61 -11.38 10.12 -1.94
C THR A 61 -10.78 9.50 -3.20
N TYR A 62 -11.16 8.25 -3.49
CA TYR A 62 -10.83 7.56 -4.72
C TYR A 62 -12.09 7.10 -5.44
N SER A 63 -12.00 7.00 -6.75
CA SER A 63 -12.99 6.35 -7.61
C SER A 63 -12.44 5.04 -8.15
N THR A 64 -13.31 4.05 -8.41
CA THR A 64 -12.86 2.82 -9.08
C THR A 64 -12.24 3.17 -10.44
N GLY A 65 -11.07 2.61 -10.74
CA GLY A 65 -10.23 3.02 -11.87
C GLY A 65 -9.04 3.90 -11.50
N ASP A 66 -9.10 4.62 -10.38
CA ASP A 66 -8.00 5.45 -9.91
C ASP A 66 -6.78 4.58 -9.59
N ILE A 67 -5.59 5.12 -9.86
CA ILE A 67 -4.33 4.51 -9.44
C ILE A 67 -4.13 4.88 -7.97
N ILE A 68 -4.09 3.86 -7.12
CA ILE A 68 -3.80 4.00 -5.70
C ILE A 68 -2.36 3.60 -5.47
N GLU A 69 -1.69 4.41 -4.67
CA GLU A 69 -0.38 4.14 -4.12
C GLU A 69 -0.52 3.81 -2.64
N VAL A 70 0.05 2.67 -2.24
CA VAL A 70 0.23 2.33 -0.84
C VAL A 70 1.73 2.24 -0.58
N ASN A 71 2.23 3.09 0.31
CA ASN A 71 3.65 3.17 0.68
C ASN A 71 3.79 2.86 2.18
N TRP A 72 4.82 2.09 2.52
CA TRP A 72 5.15 1.76 3.90
C TRP A 72 6.65 1.95 4.17
N ILE A 73 6.95 2.32 5.42
CA ILE A 73 8.27 2.60 5.96
C ILE A 73 8.59 1.54 7.03
N ASN A 74 9.88 1.32 7.25
CA ASN A 74 10.42 0.26 8.10
C ASN A 74 9.94 -1.11 7.62
N ALA A 75 10.00 -1.33 6.31
CA ALA A 75 9.62 -2.60 5.71
C ALA A 75 10.32 -3.80 6.40
N PRO A 76 9.60 -4.93 6.60
CA PRO A 76 10.18 -6.10 7.24
C PRO A 76 11.36 -6.64 6.43
N ALA A 77 12.37 -7.18 7.12
CA ALA A 77 13.61 -7.63 6.49
C ALA A 77 13.42 -8.87 5.57
N ASN A 78 12.32 -9.59 5.73
CA ASN A 78 12.00 -10.83 5.01
C ASN A 78 10.48 -11.00 4.86
N GLY A 79 10.05 -12.07 4.19
CA GLY A 79 8.63 -12.29 3.89
C GLY A 79 8.10 -11.30 2.85
N ASN A 80 6.78 -11.21 2.76
CA ASN A 80 6.08 -10.25 1.93
C ASN A 80 5.20 -9.37 2.82
N VAL A 81 4.60 -8.33 2.26
CA VAL A 81 3.50 -7.60 2.89
C VAL A 81 2.20 -7.87 2.14
N GLN A 82 1.10 -7.94 2.87
CA GLN A 82 -0.25 -7.96 2.31
C GLN A 82 -0.86 -6.57 2.46
N VAL A 83 -1.48 -6.11 1.38
CA VAL A 83 -2.28 -4.88 1.32
C VAL A 83 -3.74 -5.26 1.19
N SER A 84 -4.54 -4.78 2.13
CA SER A 84 -5.97 -5.08 2.22
C SER A 84 -6.80 -3.84 2.53
N LEU A 85 -8.08 -3.88 2.19
CA LEU A 85 -9.07 -2.89 2.61
C LEU A 85 -9.87 -3.44 3.80
N MET A 86 -9.94 -2.63 4.84
CA MET A 86 -10.71 -2.86 6.05
C MET A 86 -11.87 -1.86 6.11
N THR A 87 -12.92 -2.17 6.87
CA THR A 87 -13.96 -1.17 7.22
C THR A 87 -13.35 0.04 7.93
N GLU A 88 -14.04 1.19 7.93
CA GLU A 88 -13.58 2.47 8.52
C GLU A 88 -13.04 2.34 9.96
N ASP A 89 -13.63 1.47 10.76
CA ASP A 89 -13.26 1.18 12.15
C ASP A 89 -12.10 0.17 12.28
N SER A 90 -11.54 -0.27 11.15
CA SER A 90 -10.48 -1.28 11.05
C SER A 90 -10.84 -2.62 11.69
N SER A 91 -12.13 -2.89 11.95
CA SER A 91 -12.58 -4.10 12.64
C SER A 91 -12.71 -5.30 11.72
N THR A 92 -13.05 -5.07 10.45
CA THR A 92 -13.45 -6.12 9.53
C THR A 92 -12.64 -6.05 8.23
N LEU A 93 -11.97 -7.14 7.88
CA LEU A 93 -11.35 -7.32 6.58
C LEU A 93 -12.44 -7.44 5.52
N VAL A 94 -12.38 -6.59 4.49
CA VAL A 94 -13.36 -6.62 3.40
C VAL A 94 -12.75 -7.16 2.12
N TYR A 95 -11.54 -6.70 1.77
CA TYR A 95 -10.88 -7.10 0.52
C TYR A 95 -9.39 -7.30 0.73
N ASN A 96 -8.86 -8.46 0.32
CA ASN A 96 -7.43 -8.60 0.06
C ASN A 96 -7.14 -8.06 -1.33
N ILE A 97 -6.22 -7.10 -1.45
CA ILE A 97 -5.91 -6.47 -2.73
C ILE A 97 -4.69 -7.13 -3.34
N THR A 98 -3.58 -7.14 -2.63
CA THR A 98 -2.34 -7.68 -3.17
C THR A 98 -1.35 -8.11 -2.10
N THR A 99 -0.42 -8.96 -2.49
CA THR A 99 0.80 -9.24 -1.75
C THR A 99 1.98 -8.66 -2.52
N ALA A 100 2.86 -7.92 -1.85
CA ALA A 100 4.03 -7.27 -2.46
C ALA A 100 5.33 -7.67 -1.73
N PRO A 101 6.49 -7.56 -2.41
CA PRO A 101 7.78 -7.65 -1.72
C PRO A 101 7.84 -6.63 -0.58
N PRO A 102 8.56 -6.94 0.50
CA PRO A 102 8.55 -6.09 1.68
C PRO A 102 9.27 -4.77 1.39
N THR A 103 10.36 -4.82 0.62
CA THR A 103 11.15 -3.66 0.24
C THR A 103 11.16 -3.49 -1.28
N VAL A 104 11.17 -2.24 -1.74
CA VAL A 104 11.54 -1.89 -3.11
C VAL A 104 12.83 -1.06 -3.10
N PRO A 105 13.58 -0.95 -4.22
CA PRO A 105 14.76 -0.09 -4.25
C PRO A 105 14.37 1.35 -3.91
N THR A 106 15.25 2.04 -3.17
CA THR A 106 14.96 3.35 -2.57
C THR A 106 14.41 4.37 -3.59
N ASN A 107 14.89 4.35 -4.83
CA ASN A 107 14.41 5.26 -5.87
C ASN A 107 12.91 5.10 -6.22
N PHE A 108 12.23 4.04 -5.75
CA PHE A 108 10.82 3.75 -6.04
C PHE A 108 9.87 3.94 -4.85
N CYS A 109 10.34 4.23 -3.64
CA CYS A 109 9.48 4.44 -2.47
C CYS A 109 9.83 5.72 -1.71
N ASP A 110 8.90 6.15 -0.85
CA ASP A 110 9.07 7.32 0.02
C ASP A 110 9.45 6.86 1.43
N SER A 111 10.62 7.28 1.90
CA SER A 111 11.13 6.97 3.26
C SER A 111 10.83 8.08 4.28
N ASP A 112 9.82 8.93 4.02
CA ASP A 112 9.36 10.11 4.79
C ASP A 112 10.08 11.44 4.45
N ASP A 113 11.09 11.40 3.58
CA ASP A 113 11.79 12.59 3.07
C ASP A 113 11.51 12.82 1.57
N GLY A 114 10.50 12.14 1.02
CA GLY A 114 10.10 12.21 -0.38
C GLY A 114 10.53 10.99 -1.19
N LEU A 115 9.86 10.82 -2.34
CA LEU A 115 10.13 9.71 -3.27
C LEU A 115 11.60 9.68 -3.69
N GLY A 116 12.26 8.55 -3.46
CA GLY A 116 13.66 8.34 -3.86
C GLY A 116 14.71 8.93 -2.94
N VAL A 117 14.32 9.58 -1.84
CA VAL A 117 15.25 10.14 -0.86
C VAL A 117 15.63 9.05 0.15
N ALA A 118 16.90 8.69 0.17
CA ALA A 118 17.42 7.68 1.09
C ALA A 118 17.53 8.26 2.51
N VAL A 119 16.83 7.61 3.46
CA VAL A 119 16.95 7.93 4.89
C VAL A 119 17.75 6.83 5.57
N ASN A 120 18.79 7.21 6.31
CA ASN A 120 19.69 6.25 6.96
C ASN A 120 18.91 5.35 7.92
N GLY A 121 19.08 4.03 7.77
CA GLY A 121 18.43 3.03 8.63
C GLY A 121 16.95 2.80 8.36
N ARG A 122 16.36 3.45 7.35
CA ARG A 122 14.96 3.21 6.95
C ARG A 122 14.91 2.41 5.65
N THR A 123 14.10 1.36 5.67
CA THR A 123 13.67 0.62 4.46
C THR A 123 12.26 1.06 4.10
N CYS A 124 11.90 1.01 2.83
CA CYS A 124 10.53 1.28 2.40
C CYS A 124 10.09 0.28 1.32
N GLY A 125 8.77 0.17 1.20
CA GLY A 125 8.11 -0.56 0.13
C GLY A 125 6.94 0.25 -0.39
N ARG A 126 6.52 -0.07 -1.62
CA ARG A 126 5.44 0.61 -2.29
C ARG A 126 4.76 -0.35 -3.26
N VAL A 127 3.45 -0.21 -3.40
CA VAL A 127 2.70 -0.83 -4.48
C VAL A 127 1.73 0.16 -5.09
N ASN A 128 1.61 0.12 -6.41
CA ASN A 128 0.60 0.88 -7.15
C ASN A 128 -0.37 -0.10 -7.82
N PHE A 129 -1.66 0.18 -7.75
CA PHE A 129 -2.68 -0.61 -8.44
C PHE A 129 -3.87 0.25 -8.84
N LYS A 130 -4.63 -0.19 -9.85
CA LYS A 130 -5.93 0.39 -10.15
C LYS A 130 -6.99 -0.15 -9.19
N LEU A 131 -7.75 0.74 -8.55
CA LEU A 131 -8.84 0.36 -7.66
C LEU A 131 -9.93 -0.40 -8.45
N PRO A 132 -10.16 -1.69 -8.17
CA PRO A 132 -11.06 -2.49 -8.98
C PRO A 132 -12.53 -2.24 -8.68
N SER A 133 -13.37 -2.52 -9.66
CA SER A 133 -14.82 -2.29 -9.59
C SER A 133 -15.58 -3.25 -8.65
N PHE A 134 -14.93 -4.32 -8.18
CA PHE A 134 -15.51 -5.21 -7.15
C PHE A 134 -15.51 -4.56 -5.76
N VAL A 135 -14.70 -3.52 -5.52
CA VAL A 135 -14.75 -2.76 -4.28
C VAL A 135 -16.01 -1.91 -4.29
N ALA A 136 -16.87 -2.11 -3.29
CA ALA A 136 -18.08 -1.32 -3.13
C ALA A 136 -17.77 0.14 -2.74
N SER A 137 -18.72 1.04 -2.98
CA SER A 137 -18.64 2.39 -2.42
C SER A 137 -18.72 2.33 -0.89
N GLY A 138 -17.87 3.07 -0.20
CA GLY A 138 -17.84 3.07 1.26
C GLY A 138 -16.62 3.75 1.85
N ASN A 139 -16.56 3.76 3.17
CA ASN A 139 -15.42 4.24 3.94
C ASN A 139 -14.57 3.04 4.37
N TYR A 140 -13.29 3.08 4.02
CA TYR A 140 -12.35 2.01 4.28
C TYR A 140 -11.07 2.56 4.89
N THR A 141 -10.20 1.65 5.28
CA THR A 141 -8.81 1.94 5.64
C THR A 141 -7.93 0.89 4.98
N PHE A 142 -6.79 1.29 4.42
CA PHE A 142 -5.80 0.33 3.96
C PHE A 142 -5.07 -0.24 5.16
N ARG A 143 -5.01 -1.57 5.23
CA ARG A 143 -4.16 -2.30 6.14
C ARG A 143 -2.97 -2.85 5.37
N VAL A 144 -1.78 -2.60 5.89
CA VAL A 144 -0.56 -3.27 5.45
C VAL A 144 -0.10 -4.15 6.58
N ASN A 145 0.05 -5.45 6.32
CA ASN A 145 0.57 -6.37 7.31
C ASN A 145 1.71 -7.23 6.76
N SER A 146 2.70 -7.51 7.60
CA SER A 146 3.77 -8.45 7.25
C SER A 146 3.22 -9.87 7.20
N LEU A 147 3.83 -10.69 6.34
CA LEU A 147 3.58 -12.12 6.20
C LEU A 147 4.82 -12.92 6.61
N PRO A 148 4.65 -14.16 7.07
CA PRO A 148 5.78 -15.06 7.35
C PRO A 148 6.75 -15.15 6.17
N PRO A 149 8.06 -15.32 6.42
CA PRO A 149 8.71 -15.53 7.72
C PRO A 149 8.96 -14.28 8.58
N ALA A 150 8.48 -13.09 8.20
CA ALA A 150 8.58 -11.94 9.10
C ALA A 150 7.66 -12.07 10.33
N PRO A 151 8.03 -11.49 11.48
CA PRO A 151 7.12 -11.30 12.59
C PRO A 151 5.88 -10.53 12.15
N TYR A 152 4.70 -10.97 12.60
CA TYR A 152 3.44 -10.32 12.28
C TYR A 152 3.40 -8.89 12.84
N GLN A 153 3.12 -7.95 11.95
CA GLN A 153 2.97 -6.52 12.20
C GLN A 153 1.88 -6.03 11.26
N ASP A 154 1.05 -5.12 11.72
CA ASP A 154 0.06 -4.47 10.89
C ASP A 154 -0.04 -2.98 11.20
N GLN A 155 -0.43 -2.24 10.17
CA GLN A 155 -0.58 -0.80 10.22
C GLN A 155 -1.68 -0.36 9.28
N TYR A 156 -2.23 0.81 9.58
CA TYR A 156 -3.44 1.32 8.97
C TYR A 156 -3.22 2.74 8.45
N THR A 157 -3.82 3.05 7.30
CA THR A 157 -3.87 4.41 6.76
C THR A 157 -4.91 5.26 7.46
N ASP A 158 -5.07 6.50 6.99
CA ASP A 158 -6.27 7.28 7.25
C ASP A 158 -7.46 6.72 6.45
N ILE A 159 -8.64 7.33 6.63
CA ILE A 159 -9.88 6.87 5.99
C ILE A 159 -9.81 7.13 4.49
N VAL A 160 -10.11 6.11 3.69
CA VAL A 160 -10.29 6.23 2.25
C VAL A 160 -11.76 6.09 1.89
N ILE A 161 -12.30 7.07 1.19
CA ILE A 161 -13.68 7.08 0.70
C ILE A 161 -13.65 6.58 -0.74
N VAL A 162 -14.21 5.40 -0.97
CA VAL A 162 -14.30 4.80 -2.30
C VAL A 162 -15.63 5.16 -2.95
N LYS A 163 -15.57 5.64 -4.20
CA LYS A 163 -16.71 5.90 -5.07
C LYS A 163 -16.69 4.95 -6.25
N LYS A 164 -17.70 4.10 -6.35
CA LYS A 164 -17.85 3.21 -7.51
C LYS A 164 -18.27 3.99 -8.76
N THR A 165 -17.57 3.75 -9.86
CA THR A 165 -17.89 4.22 -11.21
C THR A 165 -18.68 3.14 -11.96
N SER A 166 -19.23 3.49 -13.13
CA SER A 166 -19.93 2.53 -14.00
C SER A 166 -18.98 1.57 -14.73
N ASP A 167 -17.69 1.86 -14.74
CA ASP A 167 -16.71 1.12 -15.52
C ASP A 167 -16.33 -0.19 -14.83
N ASN A 168 -16.29 -1.27 -15.61
CA ASN A 168 -15.80 -2.55 -15.13
C ASN A 168 -14.27 -2.56 -15.14
N VAL A 169 -13.68 -2.09 -14.05
CA VAL A 169 -12.23 -2.06 -13.84
C VAL A 169 -11.79 -3.34 -13.13
N GLN A 170 -10.86 -4.08 -13.74
CA GLN A 170 -10.18 -5.23 -13.12
C GLN A 170 -9.04 -4.77 -12.22
N LEU A 171 -8.67 -5.59 -11.24
CA LEU A 171 -7.52 -5.28 -10.40
C LEU A 171 -6.25 -5.41 -11.24
N GLN A 172 -5.49 -4.32 -11.31
CA GLN A 172 -4.25 -4.31 -12.08
C GLN A 172 -3.15 -3.67 -11.25
N LEU A 173 -2.10 -4.44 -10.93
CA LEU A 173 -0.87 -3.87 -10.43
C LEU A 173 -0.22 -3.03 -11.54
N THR A 174 0.13 -1.80 -11.21
CA THR A 174 0.73 -0.86 -12.16
C THR A 174 2.21 -0.68 -11.87
N PRO A 175 3.05 -0.42 -12.89
CA PRO A 175 4.47 -0.12 -12.67
C PRO A 175 4.68 1.03 -11.69
N LEU A 176 5.71 0.91 -10.86
CA LEU A 176 6.15 2.00 -9.99
C LEU A 176 7.04 2.94 -10.81
N THR A 177 6.77 4.24 -10.77
CA THR A 177 7.69 5.25 -11.34
C THR A 177 8.59 5.75 -10.22
N GLY A 178 9.90 5.60 -10.43
CA GLY A 178 10.92 6.07 -9.50
C GLY A 178 11.22 7.56 -9.65
N ALA A 179 11.98 8.11 -8.70
CA ALA A 179 12.46 9.49 -8.73
C ALA A 179 13.35 9.80 -9.94
N ASP A 180 13.97 8.76 -10.53
CA ASP A 180 14.76 8.84 -11.76
C ASP A 180 13.92 8.69 -13.05
N GLY A 181 12.59 8.63 -12.92
CA GLY A 181 11.66 8.45 -14.03
C GLY A 181 11.63 7.03 -14.62
N LYS A 182 12.45 6.11 -14.11
CA LYS A 182 12.42 4.70 -14.53
C LYS A 182 11.21 4.00 -13.94
N THR A 183 10.84 2.88 -14.55
CA THR A 183 9.75 2.04 -14.08
C THR A 183 10.25 0.74 -13.48
N LEU A 184 9.64 0.31 -12.38
CA LEU A 184 9.81 -1.00 -11.78
C LEU A 184 8.52 -1.79 -11.95
N GLN A 185 8.63 -2.99 -12.50
CA GLN A 185 7.48 -3.89 -12.62
C GLN A 185 7.14 -4.47 -11.25
N PRO A 186 5.85 -4.47 -10.86
CA PRO A 186 5.43 -5.06 -9.59
C PRO A 186 5.63 -6.58 -9.64
N THR A 187 6.16 -7.16 -8.57
CA THR A 187 6.45 -8.60 -8.45
C THR A 187 5.53 -9.32 -7.45
N GLY A 188 4.32 -8.79 -7.27
CA GLY A 188 3.32 -9.27 -6.32
C GLY A 188 2.20 -10.12 -6.92
N ALA A 189 1.37 -10.70 -6.05
CA ALA A 189 0.12 -11.36 -6.44
C ALA A 189 -1.05 -10.40 -6.26
N ALA A 190 -1.87 -10.21 -7.29
CA ALA A 190 -3.15 -9.49 -7.21
C ALA A 190 -4.28 -10.49 -6.92
N TYR A 191 -5.21 -10.11 -6.04
CA TYR A 191 -6.37 -10.93 -5.70
C TYR A 191 -7.64 -10.32 -6.29
N GLU A 192 -8.19 -10.97 -7.30
CA GLU A 192 -9.50 -10.62 -7.87
C GLU A 192 -10.64 -11.03 -6.91
N GLY A 193 -11.76 -10.29 -6.95
CA GLY A 193 -12.83 -10.24 -5.94
C GLY A 193 -13.50 -11.56 -5.48
N ASP A 194 -14.36 -11.42 -4.45
CA ASP A 194 -15.20 -12.36 -3.67
C ASP A 194 -14.55 -13.67 -3.15
N ALA A 195 -13.62 -14.28 -3.87
CA ALA A 195 -12.99 -15.55 -3.49
C ALA A 195 -11.97 -15.44 -2.34
N ASN A 196 -11.70 -14.23 -1.86
CA ASN A 196 -10.72 -13.96 -0.80
C ASN A 196 -11.26 -13.03 0.30
N ILE A 197 -12.57 -13.07 0.60
CA ILE A 197 -12.99 -12.81 1.99
C ILE A 197 -12.52 -14.03 2.79
N ALA A 198 -11.23 -14.05 3.12
CA ALA A 198 -10.73 -15.00 4.09
C ALA A 198 -11.51 -14.71 5.37
N SER A 199 -12.38 -15.64 5.75
CA SER A 199 -12.84 -15.76 7.13
C SER A 199 -11.58 -15.86 7.97
N ILE A 200 -11.07 -14.72 8.46
CA ILE A 200 -10.04 -14.71 9.47
C ILE A 200 -10.70 -15.34 10.69
N THR A 201 -10.45 -16.63 10.85
CA THR A 201 -10.55 -17.28 12.14
C THR A 201 -9.55 -16.54 13.00
N THR A 202 -10.05 -15.69 13.89
CA THR A 202 -9.27 -15.02 14.93
C THR A 202 -8.43 -16.08 15.63
N VAL A 203 -7.15 -16.19 15.28
CA VAL A 203 -6.19 -16.95 16.07
C VAL A 203 -6.01 -16.14 17.34
N PRO A 204 -6.41 -16.67 18.52
CA PRO A 204 -6.24 -15.92 19.76
C PRO A 204 -4.74 -15.71 20.01
N PRO A 205 -4.34 -14.55 20.56
CA PRO A 205 -2.96 -14.31 20.91
C PRO A 205 -2.44 -15.40 21.86
N ALA A 206 -1.25 -15.91 21.56
CA ALA A 206 -0.57 -16.88 22.40
C ALA A 206 -0.30 -16.26 23.78
N GLY A 207 -1.09 -16.65 24.80
CA GLY A 207 -0.89 -16.16 26.16
C GLY A 207 -2.09 -16.32 27.08
N ALA A 208 -2.56 -17.54 27.30
CA ALA A 208 -3.37 -17.86 28.49
C ALA A 208 -3.14 -19.31 28.92
N THR A 209 -2.20 -19.50 29.83
CA THR A 209 -2.07 -20.69 30.67
C THR A 209 -3.28 -20.78 31.60
N GLY A 210 -4.08 -21.85 31.49
CA GLY A 210 -5.21 -22.09 32.40
C GLY A 210 -5.82 -23.47 32.17
N ALA A 211 -5.57 -24.37 33.12
CA ALA A 211 -5.90 -25.78 33.08
C ALA A 211 -7.41 -26.10 33.09
N ALA A 212 -7.80 -27.18 32.42
CA ALA A 212 -9.02 -27.92 32.75
C ALA A 212 -8.84 -29.41 32.41
N SER A 213 -8.78 -30.22 33.47
CA SER A 213 -8.90 -31.67 33.48
C SER A 213 -10.40 -32.04 33.52
N GLY A 214 -10.84 -33.04 32.77
CA GLY A 214 -12.22 -33.54 32.88
C GLY A 214 -12.69 -34.49 31.78
N SER A 215 -12.36 -35.76 31.96
CA SER A 215 -13.14 -37.00 31.71
C SER A 215 -14.24 -37.06 30.62
N ALA A 216 -14.12 -38.09 29.76
CA ALA A 216 -15.18 -38.67 28.93
C ALA A 216 -16.37 -39.23 29.78
N PRO A 217 -17.55 -39.53 29.18
CA PRO A 217 -17.75 -40.87 28.60
C PRO A 217 -18.73 -40.96 27.38
N ALA A 218 -18.84 -42.19 26.89
CA ALA A 218 -19.54 -42.68 25.69
C ALA A 218 -21.07 -42.80 25.77
N GLY A 219 -21.72 -43.02 24.61
CA GLY A 219 -23.05 -43.69 24.50
C GLY A 219 -23.91 -43.24 23.30
N THR A 220 -23.95 -44.02 22.21
CA THR A 220 -25.08 -44.87 21.72
C THR A 220 -26.30 -44.21 21.02
N SER A 221 -26.36 -44.41 19.69
CA SER A 221 -27.47 -44.90 18.82
C SER A 221 -28.93 -44.42 18.97
N THR A 222 -29.52 -43.94 17.86
CA THR A 222 -30.73 -44.47 17.14
C THR A 222 -31.04 -43.57 15.92
N LYS A 223 -31.06 -44.09 14.68
CA LYS A 223 -32.15 -44.74 13.90
C LYS A 223 -33.17 -43.75 13.30
N GLY A 224 -33.14 -43.60 11.97
CA GLY A 224 -34.18 -42.93 11.18
C GLY A 224 -33.82 -42.78 9.68
N ALA A 225 -34.17 -43.79 8.88
CA ALA A 225 -34.35 -43.72 7.41
C ALA A 225 -35.87 -43.91 7.13
N PRO A 226 -36.42 -43.90 5.87
CA PRO A 226 -35.80 -43.75 4.54
C PRO A 226 -36.61 -42.90 3.51
N ALA A 227 -36.04 -42.70 2.31
CA ALA A 227 -36.69 -42.74 0.97
C ALA A 227 -35.64 -42.34 -0.10
N SER A 228 -34.97 -43.27 -0.78
CA SER A 228 -35.36 -44.03 -1.98
C SER A 228 -35.63 -43.19 -3.24
N SER A 229 -34.64 -43.13 -4.14
CA SER A 229 -34.88 -43.25 -5.58
C SER A 229 -33.67 -43.88 -6.27
N ASN A 230 -34.01 -44.89 -7.06
CA ASN A 230 -33.17 -45.87 -7.77
C ASN A 230 -32.63 -45.34 -9.10
N ALA A 231 -31.73 -46.18 -9.66
CA ALA A 231 -31.41 -46.38 -11.09
C ALA A 231 -30.28 -45.47 -11.63
N ASN A 232 -29.31 -45.95 -12.39
CA ASN A 232 -29.06 -47.29 -12.93
C ASN A 232 -27.56 -47.39 -13.27
N ALA A 233 -26.99 -48.57 -13.09
CA ALA A 233 -25.63 -48.90 -13.47
C ALA A 233 -25.54 -49.20 -14.98
N THR A 234 -24.44 -48.80 -15.62
CA THR A 234 -23.84 -49.61 -16.70
C THR A 234 -22.32 -49.43 -16.73
N THR A 235 -21.66 -50.57 -16.57
CA THR A 235 -20.24 -50.87 -16.62
C THR A 235 -19.71 -50.85 -18.06
N THR A 236 -18.46 -50.38 -18.28
CA THR A 236 -17.53 -50.93 -19.29
C THR A 236 -16.12 -50.38 -19.10
N THR A 237 -15.23 -51.22 -18.59
CA THR A 237 -13.78 -51.23 -18.89
C THR A 237 -13.53 -52.16 -20.08
N PRO A 238 -12.53 -51.92 -20.94
CA PRO A 238 -11.24 -52.59 -20.71
C PRO A 238 -9.98 -51.77 -21.08
N ALA A 239 -8.87 -52.25 -20.52
CA ALA A 239 -7.48 -51.83 -20.72
C ALA A 239 -6.97 -51.94 -22.16
N THR A 240 -5.89 -51.22 -22.52
CA THR A 240 -4.64 -51.82 -23.04
C THR A 240 -3.52 -50.80 -23.37
N THR A 241 -2.30 -51.19 -22.98
CA THR A 241 -0.97 -51.00 -23.62
C THR A 241 -0.35 -49.61 -23.86
N ALA A 242 0.82 -49.43 -23.21
CA ALA A 242 1.97 -48.65 -23.71
C ALA A 242 2.61 -49.33 -24.94
N PRO A 243 3.44 -48.62 -25.74
CA PRO A 243 4.88 -48.74 -25.56
C PRO A 243 5.72 -47.47 -25.83
N ALA A 244 6.97 -47.55 -25.38
CA ALA A 244 8.07 -46.60 -25.54
C ALA A 244 8.82 -46.71 -26.89
N ALA A 245 9.51 -45.63 -27.30
CA ALA A 245 10.80 -45.60 -28.02
C ALA A 245 11.22 -44.12 -28.20
N THR A 246 12.37 -43.58 -27.74
CA THR A 246 13.81 -43.81 -28.03
C THR A 246 14.29 -43.27 -29.39
N ASN A 247 15.14 -42.21 -29.35
CA ASN A 247 16.38 -41.96 -30.13
C ASN A 247 16.73 -40.44 -30.00
N SER A 248 17.88 -40.01 -29.44
CA SER A 248 19.27 -40.03 -29.96
C SER A 248 19.39 -39.20 -31.27
N THR A 249 20.39 -38.35 -31.57
CA THR A 249 21.80 -38.22 -31.17
C THR A 249 22.37 -36.94 -31.81
N SER A 250 23.52 -36.43 -31.32
CA SER A 250 24.61 -35.73 -32.04
C SER A 250 24.34 -34.30 -32.56
N SER A 251 25.23 -33.30 -32.53
CA SER A 251 26.70 -33.28 -32.49
C SER A 251 27.18 -31.86 -32.11
N ALA A 252 28.33 -31.74 -31.40
CA ALA A 252 29.17 -30.53 -31.45
C ALA A 252 29.95 -30.48 -32.79
N PRO A 253 30.52 -29.34 -33.22
CA PRO A 253 31.90 -29.05 -32.81
C PRO A 253 32.33 -27.56 -32.71
N ALA A 254 33.41 -27.37 -31.94
CA ALA A 254 34.63 -26.58 -32.16
C ALA A 254 34.62 -25.06 -32.48
N ALA A 255 35.21 -24.32 -31.53
CA ALA A 255 36.38 -23.43 -31.65
C ALA A 255 36.43 -22.32 -32.72
N SER A 256 36.64 -21.09 -32.26
CA SER A 256 37.72 -20.23 -32.76
C SER A 256 37.97 -19.05 -31.81
N ALA A 257 39.25 -18.75 -31.65
CA ALA A 257 39.80 -17.70 -30.82
C ALA A 257 40.18 -16.48 -31.67
N THR A 258 40.00 -15.29 -31.13
CA THR A 258 40.73 -14.04 -31.45
C THR A 258 40.45 -13.09 -30.28
N LYS A 259 41.37 -12.90 -29.33
CA LYS A 259 42.52 -11.97 -29.36
C LYS A 259 42.16 -10.52 -29.73
N ASP A 260 42.58 -9.66 -28.81
CA ASP A 260 43.10 -8.30 -28.98
C ASP A 260 42.20 -7.06 -28.74
N ALA A 261 42.63 -6.36 -27.68
CA ALA A 261 42.89 -4.93 -27.62
C ALA A 261 41.73 -3.95 -27.38
N LYS A 262 41.63 -3.46 -26.13
CA LYS A 262 41.94 -2.05 -25.84
C LYS A 262 42.15 -1.82 -24.34
N SER A 263 43.43 -1.78 -23.96
CA SER A 263 43.92 -1.18 -22.73
C SER A 263 44.27 0.28 -23.02
N GLY A 264 43.91 1.17 -22.10
CA GLY A 264 44.63 2.42 -21.85
C GLY A 264 44.24 3.64 -22.68
N ALA A 265 43.53 4.58 -22.06
CA ALA A 265 43.85 6.01 -22.11
C ALA A 265 43.20 6.73 -20.91
N PRO A 266 43.82 7.84 -20.44
CA PRO A 266 43.91 8.17 -19.02
C PRO A 266 42.79 9.07 -18.49
N MET A 267 42.66 9.03 -17.17
CA MET A 267 41.84 9.91 -16.35
C MET A 267 42.15 11.39 -16.63
N THR A 268 41.11 12.15 -16.94
CA THR A 268 41.14 13.61 -16.98
C THR A 268 41.15 14.13 -15.55
N LEU A 269 42.28 14.71 -15.17
CA LEU A 269 42.50 15.51 -13.96
C LEU A 269 42.06 16.95 -14.25
N GLY A 270 41.22 17.55 -13.39
CA GLY A 270 41.14 19.01 -13.26
C GLY A 270 39.74 19.61 -13.28
N ALA A 271 39.19 19.88 -12.09
CA ALA A 271 38.80 21.24 -11.68
C ALA A 271 38.30 21.22 -10.22
N PRO A 272 38.95 21.94 -9.28
CA PRO A 272 38.36 22.20 -7.97
C PRO A 272 37.27 23.28 -8.11
N LEU A 273 36.04 22.95 -7.73
CA LEU A 273 34.99 23.94 -7.51
C LEU A 273 35.21 24.67 -6.17
N PRO A 274 34.90 25.97 -6.09
CA PRO A 274 35.16 26.79 -4.91
C PRO A 274 34.21 26.44 -3.76
N ILE A 275 34.83 26.34 -2.58
CA ILE A 275 34.19 26.26 -1.26
C ILE A 275 33.29 27.50 -1.08
N VAL A 276 31.98 27.27 -0.98
CA VAL A 276 31.01 28.28 -0.57
C VAL A 276 31.01 28.31 0.97
N PRO A 277 31.19 29.48 1.61
CA PRO A 277 31.10 29.58 3.07
C PRO A 277 29.64 29.42 3.53
N VAL A 278 29.38 28.38 4.32
CA VAL A 278 28.14 28.23 5.10
C VAL A 278 28.19 29.23 6.24
N ALA A 279 27.27 30.20 6.23
CA ALA A 279 27.03 31.09 7.35
C ALA A 279 26.36 30.30 8.48
N ILE A 280 27.10 30.05 9.57
CA ILE A 280 26.57 29.50 10.81
C ILE A 280 25.82 30.63 11.53
N SER A 281 24.50 30.62 11.41
CA SER A 281 23.62 31.45 12.21
C SER A 281 23.53 30.86 13.63
N ALA A 282 24.36 31.38 14.54
CA ALA A 282 24.20 31.18 15.97
C ALA A 282 22.92 31.88 16.44
N GLY A 283 21.88 31.10 16.70
CA GLY A 283 20.61 31.54 17.28
C GLY A 283 20.37 30.86 18.62
N SER A 284 20.80 31.56 19.66
CA SER A 284 20.50 31.52 21.10
C SER A 284 19.56 30.46 21.70
N ALA A 285 20.07 29.94 22.82
CA ALA A 285 19.43 29.15 23.87
C ALA A 285 18.14 29.74 24.49
N LEU A 286 17.30 28.85 25.05
CA LEU A 286 16.59 28.99 26.34
C LEU A 286 15.87 27.65 26.66
N VAL A 287 16.41 26.85 27.59
CA VAL A 287 15.91 26.60 28.97
C VAL A 287 14.53 25.90 29.06
N ALA A 288 14.52 24.68 29.62
CA ALA A 288 13.77 24.35 30.85
C ALA A 288 14.02 22.89 31.25
N ALA A 289 14.85 22.68 32.28
CA ALA A 289 14.88 21.44 33.04
C ALA A 289 13.72 21.47 34.04
N PHE A 290 12.86 20.45 34.02
CA PHE A 290 11.95 20.17 35.13
C PHE A 290 12.35 18.84 35.76
N LEU A 291 12.99 18.99 36.92
CA LEU A 291 13.22 17.97 37.91
C LEU A 291 11.88 17.74 38.65
N CYS A 292 11.39 16.52 38.73
CA CYS A 292 10.48 16.11 39.78
C CYS A 292 10.85 14.70 40.23
N LEU A 293 11.47 14.63 41.41
CA LEU A 293 11.49 13.45 42.26
C LEU A 293 10.10 13.27 42.88
N ALA A 294 9.62 12.04 42.88
CA ALA A 294 8.89 11.42 43.98
C ALA A 294 9.19 9.92 43.96
#